data_AF-A0A959X1E6-F1
#
_entry.id   AF-A0A959X1E6-F1
#
_cell.length_a   1.000
_cell.length_b   1.000
_cell.length_c   1.000
_cell.angle_alpha   90.00
_cell.angle_beta   90.00
_cell.angle_gamma   90.00
#
_symmetry.space_group_name_H-M   'P 1'
#
loop_
_entity.id
_entity.type
_entity.pdbx_description
1 polymer ?
#
loop_
_entity_poly.entity_id
_entity_poly.type
_entity_poly.pdbx_seq_one_letter_code
_entity_poly.pdbx_strand_id
1 'polypeptide(L)' 'MLAAGLYHGIMLVSFGGPRVPDDVMPFLRNVTRGRAIP' A
#
# COMPACT_ATOMS: atom_id res chain seq x y z
N MET A 1 30.23 23.13 -7.94
CA MET A 1 28.79 22.85 -7.76
C MET A 1 28.55 21.44 -8.30
N LEU A 2 28.49 20.44 -7.42
CA LEU A 2 28.28 19.04 -7.84
C LEU A 2 26.89 18.94 -8.48
N ALA A 3 26.83 18.60 -9.76
CA ALA A 3 25.58 18.25 -10.41
C ALA A 3 25.09 16.94 -9.78
N ALA A 4 24.05 17.02 -8.95
CA ALA A 4 23.32 15.82 -8.55
C ALA A 4 22.75 15.20 -9.84
N GLY A 5 23.25 14.03 -10.22
CA GLY A 5 22.76 13.32 -11.39
C GLY A 5 21.26 13.07 -11.29
N LEU A 6 20.56 13.06 -12.43
CA LEU A 6 19.14 12.72 -12.49
C LEU A 6 18.93 11.30 -11.94
N TYR A 7 18.19 11.19 -10.84
CA TYR A 7 17.79 9.91 -10.27
C TYR A 7 16.56 9.37 -11.01
N HIS A 8 16.60 8.10 -11.40
CA HIS A 8 15.44 7.37 -11.87
C HIS A 8 14.97 6.40 -10.80
N GLY A 9 13.65 6.31 -10.62
CA GLY A 9 13.01 5.43 -9.65
C GLY A 9 11.89 4.63 -10.30
N ILE A 10 11.66 3.43 -9.78
CA ILE A 10 10.53 2.58 -10.14
C ILE A 10 9.62 2.49 -8.91
N MET A 11 8.33 2.73 -9.09
CA MET A 11 7.33 2.53 -8.06
C MET A 11 6.69 1.16 -8.24
N LEU A 12 7.05 0.22 -7.37
CA LEU A 12 6.38 -1.07 -7.30
C LEU A 12 5.13 -0.94 -6.44
N VAL A 13 3.96 -1.12 -7.05
CA VAL A 13 2.68 -1.09 -6.34
C VAL A 13 2.11 -2.50 -6.25
N SER A 14 1.64 -2.85 -5.05
CA SER A 14 0.81 -4.02 -4.82
C SER A 14 -0.33 -3.61 -3.90
N PHE A 15 -1.38 -4.42 -3.85
CA PHE A 15 -2.48 -4.19 -2.91
C PHE A 15 -2.03 -4.37 -1.45
N GLY A 16 -1.03 -5.21 -1.21
CA GLY A 16 -0.65 -5.67 0.12
C GLY A 16 -1.68 -6.63 0.72
N GLY A 17 -1.54 -6.92 2.00
CA GLY A 17 -2.41 -7.83 2.73
C GLY A 17 -2.08 -7.88 4.22
N PRO A 18 -2.93 -8.55 5.02
CA PRO A 18 -2.63 -8.81 6.43
C PRO A 18 -1.36 -9.67 6.56
N ARG A 19 -0.49 -9.37 7.53
CA ARG A 19 0.75 -10.13 7.73
C ARG A 19 0.52 -11.34 8.64
N VAL A 20 -0.46 -11.24 9.52
CA VAL A 20 -0.88 -12.28 10.46
C VAL A 20 -2.40 -12.37 10.52
N PRO A 21 -2.98 -13.47 11.03
CA PRO A 21 -4.44 -13.63 11.09
C PRO A 21 -5.18 -12.48 11.80
N ASP A 22 -4.60 -11.92 12.86
CA ASP A 22 -5.21 -10.83 13.63
C ASP A 22 -5.30 -9.50 12.83
N ASP A 23 -4.50 -9.34 11.77
CA ASP A 23 -4.52 -8.16 10.89
C ASP A 23 -5.72 -8.16 9.93
N VAL A 24 -6.42 -9.29 9.77
CA VAL A 24 -7.47 -9.46 8.75
C VAL A 24 -8.60 -8.44 8.93
N MET A 25 -9.15 -8.31 10.14
CA MET A 25 -10.27 -7.39 10.38
C MET A 25 -9.86 -5.91 10.25
N PRO A 26 -8.70 -5.47 10.79
CA PRO A 26 -8.15 -4.15 10.48
C PRO A 26 -7.96 -3.89 8.98
N PHE A 27 -7.41 -4.85 8.24
CA PHE A 27 -7.21 -4.72 6.80
C PHE A 27 -8.53 -4.54 6.05
N LEU A 28 -9.51 -5.41 6.31
CA LEU A 28 -10.82 -5.36 5.67
C LEU A 28 -11.52 -4.01 5.92
N ARG A 29 -11.53 -3.50 7.16
CA ARG A 29 -12.10 -2.18 7.46
C ARG A 29 -11.48 -1.05 6.64
N ASN A 30 -10.17 -1.09 6.43
CA ASN A 30 -9.48 -0.05 5.65
C ASN A 30 -9.81 -0.15 4.16
N VAL A 31 -9.86 -1.36 3.61
CA VAL A 31 -10.06 -1.56 2.17
C VAL A 31 -11.52 -1.56 1.75
N THR A 32 -12.49 -1.79 2.64
CA THR A 32 -13.92 -1.71 2.32
C THR A 32 -14.54 -0.35 2.67
N ARG A 33 -13.79 0.54 3.35
CA ARG A 33 -14.30 1.84 3.78
C ARG A 33 -14.93 2.65 2.63
N GLY A 34 -16.16 3.10 2.85
CA GLY A 34 -16.89 3.92 1.88
C GLY A 34 -17.35 3.16 0.63
N ARG A 35 -17.26 1.82 0.63
CA ARG A 35 -17.74 0.95 -0.43
C ARG A 35 -18.92 0.13 0.08
N ALA A 36 -19.88 -0.16 -0.78
CA ALA A 36 -20.97 -1.09 -0.48
C ALA A 36 -20.49 -2.55 -0.66
N ILE A 37 -19.45 -2.93 0.09
CA ILE A 37 -18.94 -4.30 0.13
C ILE A 37 -19.62 -4.98 1.33
N PRO A 38 -20.34 -6.11 1.11
CA PRO A 38 -21.03 -6.85 2.17
C PRO A 38 -20.13 -7.29 3.32
#